data_AF-A0A1L8SX70-F1
#
_entry.id   AF-A0A1L8SX70-F1
#
_cell.length_a   1.000
_cell.length_b   1.000
_cell.length_c   1.000
_cell.angle_alpha   90.00
_cell.angle_beta   90.00
_cell.angle_gamma   90.00
#
_symmetry.space_group_name_H-M   'P 1'
#
loop_
_entity.id
_entity.type
_entity.pdbx_description
1 polymer ?
#
loop_
_entity_poly.entity_id
_entity_poly.type
_entity_poly.pdbx_seq_one_letter_code
_entity_poly.pdbx_strand_id
1 'polypeptide(L)'
;MKKFIKLGLVLALGLTFVGCGDNATNETTTSQSQTISSLEKSNQDLKATVSSLEKTVNSFEKEKAAKEKTQNAEQEQKQRELANTKKAEEEQQRKEQEAQAAAEKQAAEQAEVAKQAEEKRIAEEAEATRKAEEQRVAQEAAARKQAEEQQVAAQAQSEADARAQQEAQVQQAAQPAQGQTVYVTPTGSKYHTHKCGNGTYSPATLEEAQGRGLTACAKCY
;
A
#
# COMPACT_ATOMS: atom_id res chain seq x y z
N MET A 1 -40.76 -57.69 50.52
CA MET A 1 -40.91 -58.91 51.33
C MET A 1 -40.05 -58.79 52.59
N LYS A 2 -40.62 -58.43 53.75
CA LYS A 2 -40.01 -58.67 55.06
C LYS A 2 -41.15 -58.95 56.03
N LYS A 3 -41.06 -60.13 56.65
CA LYS A 3 -42.15 -60.92 57.22
C LYS A 3 -42.51 -60.41 58.62
N PHE A 4 -43.79 -60.15 58.86
CA PHE A 4 -44.35 -59.94 60.20
C PHE A 4 -44.42 -61.28 60.93
N ILE A 5 -43.61 -61.45 61.98
CA ILE A 5 -43.71 -62.58 62.91
C ILE A 5 -44.60 -62.14 64.07
N LYS A 6 -45.81 -62.69 64.09
CA LYS A 6 -46.71 -62.73 65.25
C LYS A 6 -46.11 -63.70 66.26
N LEU A 7 -45.89 -63.26 67.50
CA LEU A 7 -45.79 -64.15 68.65
C LEU A 7 -46.63 -63.56 69.77
N GLY A 8 -47.81 -64.16 69.95
CA GLY A 8 -48.69 -63.89 71.07
C GLY A 8 -48.11 -64.53 72.32
N LEU A 9 -48.17 -63.80 73.43
CA LEU A 9 -48.05 -64.37 74.76
C LEU A 9 -49.03 -63.61 75.66
N VAL A 10 -50.26 -64.11 75.64
CA VAL A 10 -51.28 -63.81 76.65
C VAL A 10 -50.84 -64.53 77.92
N LEU A 11 -50.39 -63.79 78.92
CA LEU A 11 -50.19 -64.31 80.26
C LEU A 11 -51.10 -63.53 81.21
N ALA A 12 -52.33 -64.02 81.29
CA ALA A 12 -53.27 -63.67 82.33
C ALA A 12 -52.74 -64.24 83.66
N LEU A 13 -52.22 -63.36 84.51
CA LEU A 13 -51.81 -63.70 85.87
C LEU A 13 -52.98 -63.35 86.80
N GLY A 14 -53.72 -64.40 87.16
CA GLY A 14 -54.86 -64.34 88.07
C GLY A 14 -54.42 -63.99 89.49
N LEU A 15 -55.17 -63.05 90.08
CA LEU A 15 -55.23 -62.83 91.52
C LEU A 15 -55.94 -64.03 92.18
N THR A 16 -55.25 -64.74 93.06
CA THR A 16 -55.88 -65.47 94.18
C THR A 16 -55.25 -65.00 95.47
N PHE A 17 -56.12 -64.61 96.41
CA PHE A 17 -55.80 -63.96 97.67
C PHE A 17 -55.66 -65.01 98.79
N VAL A 18 -54.86 -64.62 99.80
CA VAL A 18 -54.76 -65.11 101.19
C VAL A 18 -53.87 -66.31 101.50
N GLY A 19 -52.81 -66.03 102.27
CA GLY A 19 -52.08 -66.97 103.11
C GLY A 19 -51.01 -66.25 103.93
N CYS A 20 -51.28 -66.05 105.22
CA CYS A 20 -50.50 -65.42 106.31
C CYS A 20 -49.01 -65.13 106.09
N GLY A 21 -48.61 -63.90 106.39
CA GLY A 21 -47.22 -63.44 106.48
C GLY A 21 -47.13 -61.93 106.66
N ASP A 22 -47.36 -61.47 107.90
CA ASP A 22 -47.31 -60.07 108.33
C ASP A 22 -45.98 -59.39 107.94
N ASN A 23 -46.07 -58.14 107.42
CA ASN A 23 -45.02 -57.17 107.06
C ASN A 23 -44.56 -56.99 105.59
N ALA A 24 -44.99 -57.77 104.58
CA ALA A 24 -44.50 -57.59 103.19
C ALA A 24 -45.44 -56.82 102.22
N THR A 25 -46.75 -56.80 102.49
CA THR A 25 -47.76 -56.25 101.56
C THR A 25 -48.03 -54.75 101.71
N ASN A 26 -47.78 -54.18 102.90
CA ASN A 26 -47.91 -52.74 103.16
C ASN A 26 -46.70 -51.94 102.62
N GLU A 27 -45.50 -52.54 102.67
CA GLU A 27 -44.30 -51.99 102.00
C GLU A 27 -44.42 -52.03 100.47
N THR A 28 -44.98 -53.10 99.92
CA THR A 28 -45.15 -53.25 98.45
C THR A 28 -46.12 -52.21 97.89
N THR A 29 -47.25 -51.94 98.57
CA THR A 29 -48.24 -50.94 98.12
C THR A 29 -47.72 -49.51 98.28
N THR A 30 -46.97 -49.22 99.35
CA THR A 30 -46.31 -47.91 99.56
C THR A 30 -45.20 -47.67 98.54
N SER A 31 -44.38 -48.68 98.24
CA SER A 31 -43.32 -48.64 97.23
C SER A 31 -43.88 -48.45 95.81
N GLN A 32 -44.98 -49.14 95.47
CA GLN A 32 -45.68 -48.95 94.20
C GLN A 32 -46.29 -47.55 94.07
N SER A 33 -46.90 -47.00 95.14
CA SER A 33 -47.43 -45.64 95.15
C SER A 33 -46.34 -44.57 94.97
N GLN A 34 -45.19 -44.72 95.62
CA GLN A 34 -44.02 -43.85 95.42
C GLN A 34 -43.47 -43.93 93.98
N THR A 35 -43.48 -45.13 93.39
CA THR A 35 -43.05 -45.34 92.00
C THR A 35 -43.99 -44.67 91.01
N ILE A 36 -45.32 -44.78 91.20
CA ILE A 36 -46.33 -44.13 90.34
C ILE A 36 -46.19 -42.61 90.41
N SER A 37 -46.05 -42.03 91.61
CA SER A 37 -45.88 -40.58 91.77
C SER A 37 -44.59 -40.06 91.11
N SER A 38 -43.50 -40.82 91.20
CA SER A 38 -42.24 -40.52 90.49
C SER A 38 -42.42 -40.58 88.96
N LEU A 39 -43.17 -41.56 88.46
CA LEU A 39 -43.49 -41.72 87.04
C LEU A 39 -44.38 -40.58 86.52
N GLU A 40 -45.36 -40.12 87.30
CA GLU A 40 -46.22 -38.99 86.95
C GLU A 40 -45.41 -37.69 86.84
N LYS A 41 -44.52 -37.45 87.80
CA LYS A 41 -43.59 -36.30 87.76
C LYS A 41 -42.66 -36.36 86.55
N SER A 42 -42.09 -37.54 86.27
CA SER A 42 -41.23 -37.75 85.10
C SER A 42 -42.00 -37.52 83.79
N ASN A 43 -43.25 -37.95 83.68
CA ASN A 43 -44.09 -37.68 82.51
C ASN A 43 -44.40 -36.18 82.34
N GLN A 44 -44.60 -35.45 83.44
CA GLN A 44 -44.83 -34.00 83.40
C GLN A 44 -43.56 -33.25 82.96
N ASP A 45 -42.39 -33.64 83.49
CA ASP A 45 -41.09 -33.08 83.10
C ASP A 45 -40.76 -33.39 81.62
N LEU A 46 -41.10 -34.60 81.16
CA LEU A 46 -40.94 -34.99 79.77
C LEU A 46 -41.86 -34.18 78.85
N LYS A 47 -43.12 -33.95 79.26
CA LYS A 47 -44.07 -33.10 78.52
C LYS A 47 -43.59 -31.66 78.41
N ALA A 48 -43.04 -31.11 79.49
CA ALA A 48 -42.44 -29.77 79.48
C ALA A 48 -41.21 -29.71 78.54
N THR A 49 -40.38 -30.75 78.56
CA THR A 49 -39.22 -30.88 77.67
C THR A 49 -39.63 -30.96 76.19
N VAL A 50 -40.62 -31.79 75.85
CA VAL A 50 -41.16 -31.90 74.49
C VAL A 50 -41.70 -30.55 74.00
N SER A 51 -42.46 -29.83 74.83
CA SER A 51 -42.97 -28.50 74.45
C SER A 51 -41.85 -27.47 74.21
N SER A 52 -40.76 -27.54 74.98
CA SER A 52 -39.59 -26.68 74.77
C SER A 52 -38.84 -27.02 73.47
N LEU A 53 -38.70 -28.32 73.18
CA LEU A 53 -38.10 -28.79 71.93
C LEU A 53 -38.95 -28.41 70.71
N GLU A 54 -40.27 -28.53 70.78
CA GLU A 54 -41.19 -28.10 69.71
C GLU A 54 -41.05 -26.61 69.39
N LYS A 55 -40.95 -25.76 70.42
CA LYS A 55 -40.70 -24.31 70.22
C LYS A 55 -39.35 -24.05 69.56
N THR A 56 -38.33 -24.80 69.98
CA THR A 56 -36.98 -24.70 69.45
C THR A 56 -36.94 -25.10 67.97
N VAL A 57 -37.55 -26.23 67.62
CA VAL A 57 -37.68 -26.71 66.23
C VAL A 57 -38.42 -25.68 65.36
N ASN A 58 -39.56 -25.16 65.83
CA ASN A 58 -40.30 -24.13 65.11
C ASN A 58 -39.47 -22.85 64.87
N SER A 59 -38.59 -22.47 65.80
CA SER A 59 -37.70 -21.32 65.63
C SER A 59 -36.62 -21.60 64.57
N PHE A 60 -36.04 -22.80 64.58
CA PHE A 60 -35.03 -23.22 63.60
C PHE A 60 -35.61 -23.31 62.18
N GLU A 61 -36.83 -23.82 62.03
CA GLU A 61 -37.51 -23.88 60.74
C GLU A 61 -37.79 -22.48 60.17
N LYS A 62 -38.23 -21.52 61.02
CA LYS A 62 -38.40 -20.12 60.61
C LYS A 62 -37.08 -19.47 60.22
N GLU A 63 -36.00 -19.70 60.98
CA GLU A 63 -34.68 -19.15 60.66
C GLU A 63 -34.14 -19.74 59.35
N LYS A 64 -34.32 -21.05 59.13
CA LYS A 64 -33.95 -21.71 57.88
C LYS A 64 -34.72 -21.13 56.68
N ALA A 65 -36.05 -21.00 56.80
CA ALA A 65 -36.87 -20.41 55.74
C ALA A 65 -36.48 -18.95 55.45
N ALA A 66 -36.12 -18.17 56.48
CA ALA A 66 -35.63 -16.81 56.30
C ALA A 66 -34.26 -16.78 55.58
N LYS A 67 -33.32 -17.66 55.95
CA LYS A 67 -32.01 -17.77 55.28
C LYS A 67 -32.13 -18.20 53.82
N GLU A 68 -32.96 -19.20 53.52
CA GLU A 68 -33.20 -19.65 52.15
C GLU A 68 -33.83 -18.54 51.29
N LYS A 69 -34.77 -17.77 51.85
CA LYS A 69 -35.37 -16.62 51.16
C LYS A 69 -34.35 -15.53 50.84
N THR A 70 -33.46 -15.21 51.77
CA THR A 70 -32.39 -14.23 51.56
C THR A 70 -31.39 -14.72 50.51
N GLN A 71 -30.95 -15.97 50.58
CA GLN A 71 -30.03 -16.55 49.58
C GLN A 71 -30.64 -16.56 48.18
N ASN A 72 -31.92 -16.91 48.04
CA ASN A 72 -32.60 -16.87 46.75
C ASN A 72 -32.68 -15.45 46.19
N ALA A 73 -32.98 -14.45 47.03
CA ALA A 73 -33.02 -13.04 46.60
C ALA A 73 -31.63 -12.53 46.18
N GLU A 74 -30.57 -12.86 46.92
CA GLU A 74 -29.19 -12.51 46.57
C GLU A 74 -28.75 -13.19 45.26
N GLN A 75 -29.12 -14.46 45.06
CA GLN A 75 -28.82 -15.19 43.83
C GLN A 75 -29.54 -14.58 42.62
N GLU A 76 -30.82 -14.22 42.76
CA GLU A 76 -31.56 -13.53 41.69
C GLU A 76 -30.96 -12.16 41.38
N GLN A 77 -30.56 -11.40 42.40
CA GLN A 77 -29.89 -10.10 42.21
C GLN A 77 -28.58 -10.27 41.45
N LYS A 78 -27.75 -11.25 41.84
CA LYS A 78 -26.48 -11.54 41.17
C LYS A 78 -26.67 -12.00 39.73
N GLN A 79 -27.72 -12.78 39.44
CA GLN A 79 -28.06 -13.18 38.08
C GLN A 79 -28.50 -11.99 37.21
N ARG A 80 -29.29 -11.06 37.77
CA ARG A 80 -29.70 -9.83 37.07
C ARG A 80 -28.51 -8.92 36.79
N GLU A 81 -27.61 -8.76 37.77
CA GLU A 81 -26.39 -7.98 37.60
C GLU A 81 -25.50 -8.57 36.51
N LEU A 82 -25.26 -9.89 36.54
CA LEU A 82 -24.49 -10.58 35.50
C LEU A 82 -25.13 -10.44 34.12
N ALA A 83 -26.45 -10.53 34.01
CA ALA A 83 -27.17 -10.35 32.75
C ALA A 83 -27.03 -8.92 32.21
N ASN A 84 -27.11 -7.91 33.08
CA ASN A 84 -26.92 -6.51 32.71
C ASN A 84 -25.47 -6.24 32.27
N THR A 85 -24.47 -6.77 32.99
CA THR A 85 -23.05 -6.66 32.63
C THR A 85 -22.79 -7.29 31.27
N LYS A 86 -23.27 -8.51 31.03
CA LYS A 86 -23.11 -9.17 29.72
C LYS A 86 -23.73 -8.36 28.58
N LYS A 87 -24.93 -7.81 28.79
CA LYS A 87 -25.59 -6.97 27.79
C LYS A 87 -24.79 -5.69 27.51
N ALA A 88 -24.20 -5.08 28.54
CA ALA A 88 -23.34 -3.90 28.38
C ALA A 88 -22.04 -4.25 27.63
N GLU A 89 -21.41 -5.38 27.95
CA GLU A 89 -20.21 -5.88 27.26
C GLU A 89 -20.49 -6.20 25.78
N GLU A 90 -21.61 -6.87 25.48
CA GLU A 90 -22.04 -7.15 24.09
C GLU A 90 -22.32 -5.85 23.32
N GLU A 91 -22.95 -4.85 23.95
CA GLU A 91 -23.16 -3.54 23.32
C GLU A 91 -21.85 -2.81 23.06
N GLN A 92 -20.91 -2.86 24.01
CA GLN A 92 -19.58 -2.28 23.85
C GLN A 92 -18.80 -2.97 22.72
N GLN A 93 -18.81 -4.30 22.68
CA GLN A 93 -18.17 -5.08 21.60
C GLN A 93 -18.78 -4.74 20.24
N ARG A 94 -20.11 -4.60 20.15
CA ARG A 94 -20.77 -4.22 18.91
C ARG A 94 -20.35 -2.82 18.44
N LYS A 95 -20.29 -1.85 19.36
CA LYS A 95 -19.82 -0.48 19.04
C LYS A 95 -18.35 -0.48 18.60
N GLU A 96 -17.51 -1.28 19.23
CA GLU A 96 -16.10 -1.40 18.88
C GLU A 96 -15.92 -2.05 17.49
N GLN A 97 -16.66 -3.13 17.20
CA GLN A 97 -16.66 -3.77 15.88
C GLN A 97 -17.17 -2.82 14.78
N GLU A 98 -18.22 -2.04 15.06
CA GLU A 98 -18.75 -1.05 14.13
C GLU A 98 -17.73 0.07 13.87
N ALA A 99 -17.05 0.57 14.92
CA ALA A 99 -16.00 1.57 14.79
C ALA A 99 -14.78 1.03 14.01
N GLN A 100 -14.38 -0.22 14.26
CA GLN A 100 -13.30 -0.88 13.50
C GLN A 100 -13.68 -1.05 12.03
N ALA A 101 -14.89 -1.53 11.72
CA ALA A 101 -15.36 -1.67 10.35
C ALA A 101 -15.47 -0.32 9.62
N ALA A 102 -15.90 0.75 10.31
CA ALA A 102 -15.91 2.09 9.75
C ALA A 102 -14.49 2.61 9.46
N ALA A 103 -13.55 2.40 10.38
CA ALA A 103 -12.15 2.79 10.19
C ALA A 103 -11.48 2.01 9.05
N GLU A 104 -11.75 0.71 8.94
CA GLU A 104 -11.24 -0.13 7.84
C GLU A 104 -11.79 0.33 6.49
N LYS A 105 -13.09 0.64 6.41
CA LYS A 105 -13.71 1.18 5.19
C LYS A 105 -13.07 2.51 4.78
N GLN A 106 -12.84 3.41 5.74
CA GLN A 106 -12.17 4.69 5.48
C GLN A 106 -10.72 4.49 5.02
N ALA A 107 -9.99 3.55 5.63
CA ALA A 107 -8.63 3.23 5.22
C ALA A 107 -8.58 2.63 3.81
N ALA A 108 -9.53 1.75 3.46
CA ALA A 108 -9.65 1.17 2.14
C ALA A 108 -9.97 2.24 1.07
N GLU A 109 -10.91 3.15 1.36
CA GLU A 109 -11.26 4.26 0.48
C GLU A 109 -10.07 5.21 0.26
N GLN A 110 -9.36 5.57 1.34
CA GLN A 110 -8.14 6.39 1.24
C GLN A 110 -7.03 5.68 0.44
N ALA A 111 -6.86 4.37 0.61
CA ALA A 111 -5.89 3.59 -0.14
C ALA A 111 -6.25 3.52 -1.63
N GLU A 112 -7.53 3.41 -1.98
CA GLU A 112 -7.99 3.45 -3.37
C GLU A 112 -7.75 4.82 -4.00
N VAL A 113 -8.11 5.91 -3.30
CA VAL A 113 -7.85 7.28 -3.76
C VAL A 113 -6.35 7.52 -3.94
N ALA A 114 -5.51 7.03 -3.03
CA ALA A 114 -4.06 7.14 -3.15
C ALA A 114 -3.52 6.40 -4.38
N LYS A 115 -4.01 5.18 -4.64
CA LYS A 115 -3.63 4.41 -5.84
C LYS A 115 -4.05 5.11 -7.13
N GLN A 116 -5.28 5.62 -7.19
CA GLN A 116 -5.77 6.36 -8.36
C GLN A 116 -4.96 7.65 -8.59
N ALA A 117 -4.60 8.36 -7.53
CA ALA A 117 -3.76 9.56 -7.62
C ALA A 117 -2.35 9.24 -8.13
N GLU A 118 -1.76 8.15 -7.64
CA GLU A 118 -0.45 7.69 -8.10
C GLU A 118 -0.47 7.24 -9.57
N GLU A 119 -1.48 6.46 -9.97
CA GLU A 119 -1.67 6.04 -11.37
C GLU A 119 -1.84 7.24 -12.30
N LYS A 120 -2.65 8.24 -11.90
CA LYS A 120 -2.82 9.47 -12.67
C LYS A 120 -1.51 10.25 -12.83
N ARG A 121 -0.72 10.36 -11.76
CA ARG A 121 0.60 11.02 -11.80
C ARG A 121 1.55 10.29 -12.75
N ILE A 122 1.60 8.96 -12.69
CA ILE A 122 2.43 8.15 -13.60
C ILE A 122 1.96 8.32 -15.05
N ALA A 123 0.65 8.33 -15.31
CA ALA A 123 0.10 8.54 -16.64
C ALA A 123 0.42 9.94 -17.20
N GLU A 124 0.28 10.99 -16.38
CA GLU A 124 0.62 12.37 -16.74
C GLU A 124 2.12 12.53 -17.02
N GLU A 125 2.98 11.94 -16.19
CA GLU A 125 4.44 11.96 -16.37
C GLU A 125 4.87 11.21 -17.64
N ALA A 126 4.26 10.05 -17.91
CA ALA A 126 4.51 9.29 -19.13
C ALA A 126 4.05 10.06 -20.39
N GLU A 127 2.90 10.73 -20.33
CA GLU A 127 2.42 11.57 -21.43
C GLU A 127 3.33 12.78 -21.65
N ALA A 128 3.75 13.46 -20.58
CA ALA A 128 4.69 14.58 -20.65
C ALA A 128 6.02 14.16 -21.27
N THR A 129 6.55 13.00 -20.86
CA THR A 129 7.80 12.45 -21.41
C THR A 129 7.65 12.11 -22.89
N ARG A 130 6.55 11.47 -23.30
CA ARG A 130 6.29 11.16 -24.71
C ARG A 130 6.19 12.42 -25.57
N LYS A 131 5.49 13.46 -25.09
CA LYS A 131 5.39 14.76 -25.78
C LYS A 131 6.74 15.46 -25.88
N ALA A 132 7.55 15.42 -24.82
CA ALA A 132 8.89 16.01 -24.83
C ALA A 132 9.82 15.28 -25.80
N GLU A 133 9.76 13.94 -25.85
CA GLU A 133 10.54 13.14 -26.80
C GLU A 133 10.10 13.38 -28.24
N GLU A 134 8.79 13.43 -28.51
CA GLU A 134 8.26 13.75 -29.84
C GLU A 134 8.72 15.13 -30.32
N GLN A 135 8.69 16.14 -29.44
CA GLN A 135 9.21 17.48 -29.75
C GLN A 135 10.72 17.47 -30.02
N ARG A 136 11.50 16.73 -29.23
CA ARG A 136 12.95 16.60 -29.45
C ARG A 136 13.25 15.96 -30.81
N VAL A 137 12.56 14.87 -31.16
CA VAL A 137 12.72 14.19 -32.45
C VAL A 137 12.30 15.10 -33.61
N ALA A 138 11.20 15.84 -33.47
CA ALA A 138 10.76 16.79 -34.49
C ALA A 138 11.76 17.95 -34.69
N GLN A 139 12.30 18.49 -33.60
CA GLN A 139 13.33 19.53 -33.67
C GLN A 139 14.63 19.01 -34.29
N GLU A 140 15.07 17.82 -33.91
CA GLU A 140 16.27 17.19 -34.47
C GLU A 140 16.10 16.91 -35.97
N ALA A 141 14.94 16.41 -36.39
CA ALA A 141 14.63 16.20 -37.80
C ALA A 141 14.59 17.52 -38.60
N ALA A 142 14.01 18.59 -38.03
CA ALA A 142 13.99 19.90 -38.65
C ALA A 142 15.40 20.50 -38.77
N ALA A 143 16.21 20.40 -37.72
CA ALA A 143 17.60 20.86 -37.71
C ALA A 143 18.44 20.09 -38.74
N ARG A 144 18.25 18.77 -38.85
CA ARG A 144 18.96 17.95 -39.84
C ARG A 144 18.59 18.34 -41.28
N LYS A 145 17.31 18.59 -41.57
CA LYS A 145 16.88 19.09 -42.89
C LYS A 145 17.52 20.43 -43.23
N GLN A 146 17.53 21.36 -42.28
CA GLN A 146 18.17 22.67 -42.48
C GLN A 146 19.68 22.55 -42.70
N ALA A 147 20.37 21.67 -41.95
CA ALA A 147 21.78 21.41 -42.14
C ALA A 147 22.08 20.78 -43.51
N GLU A 148 21.24 19.85 -43.97
CA GLU A 148 21.36 19.23 -45.30
C GLU A 148 21.12 20.25 -46.42
N GLU A 149 20.08 21.09 -46.31
CA GLU A 149 19.82 22.18 -47.26
C GLU A 149 21.00 23.17 -47.33
N GLN A 150 21.60 23.52 -46.19
CA GLN A 150 22.78 24.37 -46.13
C GLN A 150 24.00 23.72 -46.78
N GLN A 151 24.21 22.42 -46.57
CA GLN A 151 25.30 21.69 -47.22
C GLN A 151 25.11 21.62 -48.73
N VAL A 152 23.89 21.33 -49.20
CA VAL A 152 23.57 21.32 -50.64
C VAL A 152 23.77 22.71 -51.26
N ALA A 153 23.31 23.77 -50.59
CA ALA A 153 23.52 25.14 -51.06
C ALA A 153 25.01 25.52 -51.11
N ALA A 154 25.78 25.16 -50.08
CA ALA A 154 27.23 25.41 -50.03
C ALA A 154 27.97 24.64 -51.13
N GLN A 155 27.58 23.38 -51.40
CA GLN A 155 28.16 22.59 -52.48
C GLN A 155 27.83 23.18 -53.84
N ALA A 156 26.58 23.58 -54.09
CA ALA A 156 26.18 24.22 -55.34
C ALA A 156 26.94 25.53 -55.58
N GLN A 157 27.20 26.32 -54.53
CA GLN A 157 27.98 27.55 -54.63
C GLN A 157 29.46 27.27 -54.94
N SER A 158 30.06 26.27 -54.27
CA SER A 158 31.42 25.82 -54.57
C SER A 158 31.59 25.32 -56.02
N GLU A 159 30.62 24.55 -56.52
CA GLU A 159 30.61 24.07 -57.91
C GLU A 159 30.46 25.22 -58.92
N ALA A 160 29.63 26.22 -58.61
CA ALA A 160 29.47 27.42 -59.43
C ALA A 160 30.78 28.25 -59.47
N ASP A 161 31.43 28.44 -58.33
CA ASP A 161 32.71 29.16 -58.23
C ASP A 161 33.82 28.42 -59.00
N ALA A 162 33.91 27.09 -58.85
CA ALA A 162 34.87 26.26 -59.59
C ALA A 162 34.67 26.37 -61.11
N ARG A 163 33.41 26.34 -61.56
CA ARG A 163 33.07 26.50 -62.97
C ARG A 163 33.44 27.90 -63.48
N ALA A 164 33.14 28.95 -62.73
CA ALA A 164 33.51 30.32 -63.08
C ALA A 164 35.03 30.50 -63.20
N GLN A 165 35.81 29.90 -62.30
CA GLN A 165 37.28 29.90 -62.40
C GLN A 165 37.79 29.16 -63.63
N GLN A 166 37.21 28.00 -63.96
CA GLN A 166 37.58 27.25 -65.16
C GLN A 166 37.27 28.05 -66.44
N GLU A 167 36.09 28.69 -66.52
CA GLU A 167 35.71 29.55 -67.64
C GLU A 167 36.65 30.76 -67.79
N ALA A 168 37.05 31.40 -66.68
CA ALA A 168 38.04 32.48 -66.69
C ALA A 168 39.42 32.00 -67.19
N GLN A 169 39.85 30.80 -66.80
CA GLN A 169 41.15 30.23 -67.22
C GLN A 169 41.16 29.92 -68.72
N VAL A 170 40.05 29.43 -69.29
CA VAL A 170 39.89 29.21 -70.73
C VAL A 170 39.94 30.54 -71.50
N GLN A 171 39.29 31.59 -71.00
CA GLN A 171 39.34 32.93 -71.63
C GLN A 171 40.75 33.53 -71.60
N GLN A 172 41.52 33.29 -70.53
CA GLN A 172 42.90 33.77 -70.41
C GLN A 172 43.87 33.00 -71.32
N ALA A 173 43.62 31.70 -71.57
CA ALA A 173 44.38 30.89 -72.52
C ALA A 173 44.01 31.16 -73.99
N ALA A 174 42.81 31.70 -74.26
CA ALA A 174 42.35 32.11 -75.59
C ALA A 174 42.76 33.54 -75.97
N GLN A 175 43.42 34.29 -75.07
CA GLN A 175 44.14 35.49 -75.48
C GLN A 175 45.18 35.08 -76.54
N PRO A 176 45.20 35.73 -77.72
CA PRO A 176 46.23 35.44 -78.70
C PRO A 176 47.57 35.60 -78.00
N ALA A 177 48.42 34.56 -78.03
CA ALA A 177 49.81 34.70 -77.64
C ALA A 177 50.30 35.95 -78.35
N GLN A 178 50.58 37.02 -77.60
CA GLN A 178 51.05 38.26 -78.17
C GLN A 178 52.45 37.92 -78.69
N GLY A 179 52.50 37.44 -79.93
CA GLY A 179 53.72 37.12 -80.64
C GLY A 179 54.63 38.32 -80.56
N GLN A 180 55.94 38.08 -80.46
CA GLN A 180 56.91 39.15 -80.25
C GLN A 180 56.69 40.26 -81.30
N THR A 181 56.35 41.47 -80.82
CA THR A 181 56.10 42.60 -81.71
C THR A 181 57.43 43.04 -82.32
N VAL A 182 57.48 43.06 -83.65
CA VAL A 182 58.64 43.47 -84.44
C VAL A 182 58.27 44.69 -85.28
N TYR A 183 59.28 45.48 -85.64
CA TYR A 183 59.13 46.64 -86.51
C TYR A 183 59.58 46.28 -87.91
N VAL A 184 58.70 46.47 -88.90
CA VAL A 184 58.97 46.24 -90.32
C VAL A 184 58.90 47.55 -91.10
N THR A 185 59.63 47.62 -92.21
CA THR A 185 59.57 48.77 -93.12
C THR A 185 58.72 48.40 -94.35
N PRO A 186 58.03 49.36 -95.01
CA PRO A 186 57.15 49.06 -96.14
C PRO A 186 57.82 48.34 -97.33
N THR A 187 59.09 48.65 -97.60
CA THR A 187 59.85 48.15 -98.76
C THR A 187 61.06 47.29 -98.39
N GLY A 188 61.36 47.10 -97.11
CA GLY A 188 62.56 46.39 -96.67
C GLY A 188 62.35 44.89 -96.54
N SER A 189 63.44 44.13 -96.67
CA SER A 189 63.46 42.66 -96.53
C SER A 189 63.77 42.18 -95.10
N LYS A 190 63.78 43.09 -94.12
CA LYS A 190 64.20 42.79 -92.74
C LYS A 190 63.21 43.27 -91.69
N TYR A 191 63.15 42.55 -90.58
CA TYR A 191 62.41 42.93 -89.38
C TYR A 191 63.39 43.32 -88.24
N HIS A 192 62.92 44.18 -87.34
CA HIS A 192 63.73 44.87 -86.32
C HIS A 192 63.08 44.77 -84.93
N THR A 193 63.85 44.69 -83.83
CA THR A 193 63.26 44.70 -82.47
C THR A 193 62.78 46.10 -82.06
N HIS A 194 63.35 47.13 -82.67
CA HIS A 194 63.04 48.56 -82.46
C HIS A 194 63.35 49.35 -83.74
N LYS A 195 63.01 50.64 -83.79
CA LYS A 195 63.31 51.52 -84.93
C LYS A 195 64.83 51.63 -85.13
N CYS A 196 65.36 51.08 -86.22
CA CYS A 196 66.81 50.93 -86.47
C CYS A 196 67.23 51.66 -87.76
N GLY A 197 67.46 52.98 -87.65
CA GLY A 197 67.85 53.85 -88.76
C GLY A 197 66.79 54.92 -89.06
N ASN A 198 66.95 55.63 -90.18
CA ASN A 198 66.11 56.78 -90.56
C ASN A 198 64.86 56.40 -91.39
N GLY A 199 64.28 55.22 -91.15
CA GLY A 199 63.14 54.70 -91.91
C GLY A 199 61.78 54.87 -91.21
N THR A 200 60.70 54.69 -91.97
CA THR A 200 59.34 54.54 -91.43
C THR A 200 59.09 53.08 -91.06
N TYR A 201 58.64 52.82 -89.83
CA TYR A 201 58.41 51.48 -89.29
C TYR A 201 56.95 51.32 -88.85
N SER A 202 56.36 50.18 -89.17
CA SER A 202 55.06 49.74 -88.64
C SER A 202 55.25 48.52 -87.73
N PRO A 203 54.55 48.44 -86.58
CA PRO A 203 54.56 47.23 -85.75
C PRO A 203 53.85 46.08 -86.49
N ALA A 204 54.42 44.88 -86.41
CA ALA A 204 53.87 43.62 -86.92
C ALA A 204 54.26 42.48 -85.95
N THR A 205 53.64 41.31 -86.06
CA THR A 205 54.11 40.14 -85.28
C THR A 205 55.33 39.51 -85.94
N LEU A 206 56.19 38.84 -85.15
CA LEU A 206 57.34 38.11 -85.68
C LEU A 206 56.90 37.07 -86.74
N GLU A 207 55.80 36.37 -86.48
CA GLU A 207 55.23 35.36 -87.37
C GLU A 207 54.75 35.99 -88.69
N GLU A 208 54.09 37.16 -88.66
CA GLU A 208 53.68 37.88 -89.87
C GLU A 208 54.89 38.36 -90.68
N ALA A 209 55.94 38.85 -90.00
CA ALA A 209 57.17 39.27 -90.65
C ALA A 209 57.88 38.09 -91.34
N GLN A 210 57.99 36.95 -90.65
CA GLN A 210 58.55 35.72 -91.22
C GLN A 210 57.70 35.17 -92.37
N GLY A 211 56.36 35.19 -92.24
CA GLY A 211 55.42 34.77 -93.29
C GLY A 211 55.50 35.63 -94.56
N ARG A 212 55.91 36.90 -94.43
CA ARG A 212 56.23 37.79 -95.56
C ARG A 212 57.62 37.55 -96.16
N GLY A 213 58.39 36.59 -95.65
CA GLY A 213 59.75 36.29 -96.09
C GLY A 213 60.80 37.28 -95.61
N LEU A 214 60.51 38.08 -94.57
CA LEU A 214 61.46 39.02 -94.00
C LEU A 214 62.47 38.28 -93.10
N THR A 215 63.71 38.78 -93.06
CA THR A 215 64.81 38.21 -92.28
C THR A 215 65.20 39.12 -91.11
N ALA A 216 65.88 38.58 -90.10
CA ALA A 216 66.37 39.36 -88.97
C ALA A 216 67.36 40.45 -89.41
N CYS A 217 67.23 41.67 -88.88
CA CYS A 217 68.22 42.72 -89.08
C CYS A 217 69.48 42.49 -88.24
N ALA A 218 70.61 42.20 -88.88
CA ALA A 218 71.90 41.97 -88.23
C ALA A 218 72.43 43.08 -87.28
N LYS A 219 71.78 44.25 -87.21
CA LYS A 219 72.16 45.35 -86.32
C LYS A 219 71.35 45.42 -85.04
N CYS A 220 70.08 45.01 -85.09
CA CYS A 220 69.12 45.27 -84.01
C CYS A 220 68.24 44.05 -83.71
N TYR A 221 68.55 42.92 -84.32
CA TYR A 221 68.04 41.59 -84.02
C TYR A 221 69.26 40.70 -83.81
#